data_AF-A0A4P9YTH8-F1
#
_entry.id   AF-A0A4P9YTH8-F1
#
_cell.length_a   1.000
_cell.length_b   1.000
_cell.length_c   1.000
_cell.angle_alpha   90.00
_cell.angle_beta   90.00
_cell.angle_gamma   90.00
#
_symmetry.space_group_name_H-M   'P 1'
#
loop_
_entity.id
_entity.type
_entity.pdbx_description
1 polymer ?
#
loop_
_entity_poly.entity_id
_entity_poly.type
_entity_poly.pdbx_seq_one_letter_code
_entity_poly.pdbx_strand_id
1 'polypeptide(L)'
;MKLLHLLAPLAALSMAVCIQAVPADSQNAATASSSKQPFEVAEKLKTVNFVGYFSQPDSLFQNVSSTLIAEAARNVTQHGWSAAPLQPPRDFGTFVVSRKEFELLAKVGITGDELYQIGSFYYMAYTMFDIECLGRTRTQNQEIWYLKVNSGTWKAVRKHIAGVYQEKLKKNGKDGQPDAFNPDDFYPHITLGQTGHECIKDVEIARGPNSECVADVKMVGMPF
;
A
#
# COMPACT_ATOMS: atom_id res chain seq x y z
N MET A 1 -5.98 -39.18 42.86
CA MET A 1 -5.25 -38.36 41.87
C MET A 1 -6.13 -37.16 41.51
N LYS A 2 -5.71 -35.94 41.86
CA LYS A 2 -6.42 -34.69 41.56
C LYS A 2 -6.04 -34.24 40.15
N LEU A 3 -7.00 -34.16 39.24
CA LEU A 3 -6.82 -33.54 37.93
C LEU A 3 -7.10 -32.03 38.05
N LEU A 4 -6.03 -31.22 38.09
CA LEU A 4 -6.11 -29.78 37.82
C LEU A 4 -5.85 -29.60 36.32
N HIS A 5 -6.81 -29.05 35.58
CA HIS A 5 -6.54 -28.48 34.25
C HIS A 5 -6.90 -27.00 34.23
N LEU A 6 -5.87 -26.23 33.90
CA LEU A 6 -5.79 -24.79 33.88
C LEU A 6 -6.75 -24.19 32.86
N LEU A 7 -7.36 -23.08 33.28
CA LEU A 7 -7.98 -22.08 32.41
C LEU A 7 -6.89 -21.38 31.58
N ALA A 8 -7.07 -21.31 30.27
CA ALA A 8 -6.35 -20.39 29.39
C ALA A 8 -7.21 -19.12 29.18
N PRO A 9 -6.64 -17.91 29.25
CA PRO A 9 -7.39 -16.70 28.94
C PRO A 9 -7.47 -16.49 27.43
N LEU A 10 -8.70 -16.27 26.93
CA LEU A 10 -8.92 -15.70 25.59
C LEU A 10 -8.32 -14.29 25.56
N ALA A 11 -7.29 -14.08 24.76
CA ALA A 11 -6.84 -12.75 24.38
C ALA A 11 -7.92 -12.12 23.49
N ALA A 12 -8.56 -11.06 24.00
CA ALA A 12 -9.46 -10.23 23.22
C ALA A 12 -8.65 -9.47 22.16
N LEU A 13 -8.85 -9.79 20.88
CA LEU A 13 -8.47 -8.92 19.77
C LEU A 13 -9.27 -7.62 19.92
N SER A 14 -8.63 -6.55 20.35
CA SER A 14 -9.18 -5.21 20.26
C SER A 14 -9.26 -4.83 18.78
N MET A 15 -10.45 -4.93 18.18
CA MET A 15 -10.73 -4.25 16.92
C MET A 15 -10.77 -2.75 17.24
N ALA A 16 -9.77 -2.00 16.77
CA ALA A 16 -9.80 -0.56 16.82
C ALA A 16 -10.98 -0.07 15.95
N VAL A 17 -12.09 0.27 16.60
CA VAL A 17 -13.25 0.90 15.98
C VAL A 17 -12.86 2.33 15.60
N CYS A 18 -13.05 2.68 14.33
CA CYS A 18 -12.88 4.05 13.84
C CYS A 18 -13.94 4.95 14.50
N ILE A 19 -13.53 5.80 15.44
CA ILE A 19 -14.40 6.80 16.06
C ILE A 19 -14.44 8.01 15.12
N GLN A 20 -15.63 8.38 14.68
CA GLN A 20 -15.89 9.63 13.96
C GLN A 20 -15.78 10.78 14.96
N ALA A 21 -14.78 11.66 14.78
CA ALA A 21 -14.69 12.92 15.51
C ALA A 21 -14.94 14.08 14.53
N VAL A 22 -15.86 14.96 14.91
CA VAL A 22 -16.23 16.19 14.19
C VAL A 22 -15.08 17.21 14.34
N PRO A 23 -14.69 17.95 13.29
CA PRO A 23 -13.51 18.81 13.37
C PRO A 23 -13.79 20.12 14.13
N ALA A 24 -12.79 20.54 14.91
CA ALA A 24 -12.64 21.91 15.38
C ALA A 24 -11.68 22.65 14.45
N ASP A 25 -12.08 23.85 14.03
CA ASP A 25 -11.27 24.75 13.19
C ASP A 25 -9.90 25.02 13.81
N SER A 26 -8.84 24.89 13.02
CA SER A 26 -7.61 25.65 13.27
C SER A 26 -6.92 26.02 11.96
N GLN A 27 -6.94 27.32 11.69
CA GLN A 27 -6.05 27.98 10.74
C GLN A 27 -4.70 28.18 11.43
N ASN A 28 -3.63 27.63 10.86
CA ASN A 28 -2.29 28.23 10.80
C ASN A 28 -1.34 27.25 10.12
N ALA A 29 -1.20 27.37 8.79
CA ALA A 29 -0.19 26.65 8.03
C ALA A 29 1.17 27.34 8.22
N ALA A 30 2.01 26.76 9.09
CA ALA A 30 3.43 27.10 9.13
C ALA A 30 4.11 26.60 7.85
N THR A 31 4.79 27.50 7.16
CA THR A 31 5.70 27.21 6.04
C THR A 31 6.89 26.41 6.58
N ALA A 32 6.84 25.08 6.45
CA ALA A 32 7.96 24.21 6.76
C ALA A 32 9.12 24.47 5.80
N SER A 33 10.25 24.88 6.39
CA SER A 33 11.54 25.10 5.74
C SER A 33 12.00 23.85 4.97
N SER A 34 12.27 24.02 3.67
CA SER A 34 12.79 22.99 2.76
C SER A 34 14.25 22.63 3.11
N SER A 35 14.42 21.83 4.16
CA SER A 35 15.66 21.10 4.37
C SER A 35 15.76 20.02 3.29
N LYS A 36 16.70 20.17 2.34
CA LYS A 36 17.06 19.18 1.30
C LYS A 36 17.76 17.93 1.88
N GLN A 37 17.46 17.55 3.12
CA GLN A 37 18.04 16.32 3.67
C GLN A 37 17.34 15.11 3.03
N PRO A 38 18.08 14.07 2.63
CA PRO A 38 17.46 12.87 2.11
C PRO A 38 16.63 12.18 3.19
N PHE A 39 15.53 11.55 2.79
CA PHE A 39 14.73 10.75 3.70
C PHE A 39 15.42 9.40 3.94
N GLU A 40 15.78 9.11 5.19
CA GLU A 40 16.48 7.88 5.53
C GLU A 40 15.50 6.71 5.74
N VAL A 41 15.75 5.62 5.00
CA VAL A 41 14.97 4.39 5.07
C VAL A 41 15.89 3.21 5.32
N ALA A 42 15.51 2.34 6.26
CA ALA A 42 16.28 1.15 6.55
C ALA A 42 16.37 0.20 5.33
N GLU A 43 17.56 -0.29 5.02
CA GLU A 43 17.80 -1.26 3.92
C GLU A 43 16.93 -2.50 4.01
N LYS A 44 16.62 -2.95 5.23
CA LYS A 44 15.76 -4.11 5.49
C LYS A 44 14.36 -3.97 4.89
N LEU A 45 13.91 -2.75 4.58
CA LEU A 45 12.62 -2.53 3.91
C LEU A 45 12.60 -3.08 2.48
N LYS A 46 13.76 -3.17 1.80
CA LYS A 46 13.90 -3.77 0.47
C LYS A 46 13.86 -5.30 0.49
N THR A 47 14.23 -5.90 1.62
CA THR A 47 14.48 -7.35 1.75
C THR A 47 13.44 -8.06 2.62
N VAL A 48 12.31 -7.42 2.91
CA VAL A 48 11.30 -8.03 3.77
C VAL A 48 10.78 -9.30 3.12
N ASN A 49 11.21 -10.44 3.65
CA ASN A 49 10.61 -11.73 3.41
C ASN A 49 9.17 -11.71 3.92
N PHE A 50 8.28 -12.01 2.98
CA PHE A 50 6.84 -11.89 3.11
C PHE A 50 6.21 -12.87 4.11
N VAL A 51 5.15 -12.39 4.78
CA VAL A 51 4.29 -13.19 5.68
C VAL A 51 3.18 -13.92 4.89
N GLY A 52 3.07 -13.67 3.58
CA GLY A 52 2.07 -14.24 2.68
C GLY A 52 1.42 -13.15 1.82
N TYR A 53 0.85 -13.54 0.69
CA TYR A 53 -0.09 -12.69 -0.03
C TYR A 53 -1.50 -13.19 0.31
N PHE A 54 -2.40 -12.27 0.60
CA PHE A 54 -3.81 -12.59 0.63
C PHE A 54 -4.34 -12.21 -0.74
N SER A 55 -4.87 -13.17 -1.49
CA SER A 55 -6.06 -12.81 -2.23
C SER A 55 -7.11 -12.53 -1.15
N GLN A 56 -7.36 -11.24 -0.86
CA GLN A 56 -8.75 -10.96 -0.54
C GLN A 56 -9.54 -11.39 -1.79
N PRO A 57 -10.78 -11.89 -1.65
CA PRO A 57 -11.56 -12.37 -2.79
C PRO A 57 -11.61 -11.39 -3.97
N ASP A 58 -11.30 -10.12 -3.71
CA ASP A 58 -11.40 -8.96 -4.57
C ASP A 58 -10.10 -8.16 -4.81
N SER A 59 -8.89 -8.67 -4.51
CA SER A 59 -7.65 -7.92 -4.83
C SER A 59 -6.37 -8.78 -4.86
N LEU A 60 -5.29 -8.23 -5.44
CA LEU A 60 -3.94 -8.80 -5.39
C LEU A 60 -3.01 -7.86 -4.63
N PHE A 61 -2.68 -8.22 -3.39
CA PHE A 61 -1.92 -7.38 -2.46
C PHE A 61 -0.60 -8.03 -2.01
N GLN A 62 0.44 -7.21 -1.93
CA GLN A 62 1.72 -7.58 -1.32
C GLN A 62 1.90 -6.85 0.02
N ASN A 63 1.84 -7.58 1.15
CA ASN A 63 2.18 -7.16 2.52
C ASN A 63 3.67 -6.84 2.80
N VAL A 64 3.97 -5.65 3.28
CA VAL A 64 5.31 -5.26 3.75
C VAL A 64 5.33 -5.21 5.28
N SER A 65 6.52 -5.30 5.90
CA SER A 65 6.68 -5.29 7.36
C SER A 65 6.04 -4.05 7.99
N SER A 66 5.04 -4.25 8.83
CA SER A 66 4.36 -3.16 9.56
C SER A 66 5.32 -2.43 10.51
N THR A 67 6.30 -3.13 11.09
CA THR A 67 7.33 -2.51 11.94
C THR A 67 8.19 -1.52 11.17
N LEU A 68 8.68 -1.91 9.98
CA LEU A 68 9.52 -1.04 9.16
C LEU A 68 8.72 0.13 8.56
N ILE A 69 7.46 -0.08 8.20
CA ILE A 69 6.57 1.01 7.77
C ILE A 69 6.32 1.98 8.92
N ALA A 70 6.05 1.50 10.13
CA ALA A 70 5.87 2.35 11.29
C ALA A 70 7.14 3.15 11.65
N GLU A 71 8.32 2.59 11.42
CA GLU A 71 9.60 3.31 11.55
C GLU A 71 9.73 4.43 10.53
N ALA A 72 9.51 4.12 9.25
CA ALA A 72 9.50 5.15 8.20
C ALA A 72 8.47 6.25 8.49
N ALA A 73 7.26 5.90 8.94
CA ALA A 73 6.23 6.87 9.33
C ALA A 73 6.67 7.77 10.51
N ARG A 74 7.38 7.22 11.50
CA ARG A 74 7.98 8.02 12.58
C ARG A 74 9.04 8.97 12.05
N ASN A 75 9.90 8.52 11.13
CA ASN A 75 10.93 9.38 10.52
C ASN A 75 10.31 10.58 9.81
N VAL A 76 9.16 10.41 9.12
CA VAL A 76 8.44 11.55 8.50
C VAL A 76 8.08 12.61 9.54
N THR A 77 7.61 12.19 10.72
CA THR A 77 7.20 13.13 11.78
C THR A 77 8.41 13.72 12.52
N GLN A 78 9.39 12.90 12.88
CA GLN A 78 10.56 13.29 13.68
C GLN A 78 11.47 14.30 12.96
N HIS A 79 11.56 14.20 11.63
CA HIS A 79 12.36 15.11 10.81
C HIS A 79 11.55 16.31 10.28
N GLY A 80 10.32 16.52 10.77
CA GLY A 80 9.51 17.70 10.44
C GLY A 80 8.95 17.71 9.01
N TRP A 81 8.91 16.57 8.33
CA TRP A 81 8.28 16.47 7.00
C TRP A 81 6.77 16.64 7.09
N SER A 82 6.16 16.07 8.14
CA SER A 82 4.76 16.26 8.49
C SER A 82 4.62 17.09 9.76
N ALA A 83 3.68 18.03 9.77
CA ALA A 83 3.37 18.86 10.95
C ALA A 83 2.64 18.07 12.06
N ALA A 84 2.04 16.93 11.73
CA ALA A 84 1.31 16.08 12.66
C ALA A 84 1.77 14.62 12.58
N PRO A 85 1.67 13.85 13.68
CA PRO A 85 1.91 12.41 13.65
C PRO A 85 1.03 11.71 12.62
N LEU A 86 1.61 10.80 11.86
CA LEU A 86 0.85 10.00 10.90
C LEU A 86 0.03 8.93 11.61
N GLN A 87 -1.24 8.83 11.25
CA GLN A 87 -2.05 7.66 11.57
C GLN A 87 -1.63 6.51 10.64
N PRO A 88 -1.39 5.30 11.18
CA PRO A 88 -0.93 4.17 10.37
C PRO A 88 -2.00 3.77 9.35
N PRO A 89 -1.60 3.24 8.18
CA PRO A 89 -2.56 2.69 7.23
C PRO A 89 -3.23 1.44 7.82
N ARG A 90 -4.41 1.10 7.29
CA ARG A 90 -5.09 -0.16 7.60
C ARG A 90 -4.28 -1.36 7.10
N ASP A 91 -3.76 -1.25 5.89
CA ASP A 91 -3.02 -2.31 5.19
C ASP A 91 -1.58 -1.86 4.95
N PHE A 92 -0.63 -2.71 5.33
CA PHE A 92 0.80 -2.43 5.25
C PHE A 92 1.38 -3.12 4.01
N GLY A 93 1.51 -2.39 2.89
CA GLY A 93 1.98 -2.98 1.65
C GLY A 93 1.52 -2.25 0.39
N THR A 94 1.44 -2.98 -0.72
CA THR A 94 1.05 -2.44 -2.03
C THR A 94 0.05 -3.34 -2.76
N PHE A 95 -1.01 -2.76 -3.32
CA PHE A 95 -1.90 -3.51 -4.24
C PHE A 95 -1.33 -3.50 -5.65
N VAL A 96 -1.07 -4.68 -6.19
CA VAL A 96 -0.75 -4.91 -7.61
C VAL A 96 -2.03 -4.89 -8.45
N VAL A 97 -3.16 -5.33 -7.87
CA VAL A 97 -4.51 -5.12 -8.39
C VAL A 97 -5.36 -4.60 -7.23
N SER A 98 -5.92 -3.40 -7.38
CA SER A 98 -6.84 -2.83 -6.40
C SER A 98 -8.21 -3.48 -6.47
N ARG A 99 -9.06 -3.19 -5.48
CA ARG A 99 -10.44 -3.67 -5.48
C ARG A 99 -11.25 -3.15 -6.68
N LYS A 100 -11.12 -1.86 -7.02
CA LYS A 100 -11.82 -1.28 -8.19
C LYS A 100 -11.35 -1.93 -9.50
N GLU A 101 -10.06 -2.19 -9.62
CA GLU A 101 -9.51 -2.93 -10.76
C GLU A 101 -10.04 -4.37 -10.81
N PHE A 102 -10.12 -5.06 -9.66
CA PHE A 102 -10.69 -6.40 -9.61
C PHE A 102 -12.17 -6.43 -10.03
N GLU A 103 -12.98 -5.47 -9.58
CA GLU A 103 -14.39 -5.37 -9.99
C GLU A 103 -14.54 -5.24 -11.51
N LEU A 104 -13.58 -4.61 -12.19
CA LEU A 104 -13.49 -4.60 -13.65
C LEU A 104 -13.11 -5.97 -14.22
N LEU A 105 -12.06 -6.60 -13.69
CA LEU A 105 -11.58 -7.91 -14.16
C LEU A 105 -12.64 -9.02 -13.95
N ALA A 106 -13.38 -8.97 -12.84
CA ALA A 106 -14.46 -9.90 -12.52
C ALA A 106 -15.60 -9.86 -13.55
N LYS A 107 -15.86 -8.71 -14.18
CA LYS A 107 -16.89 -8.58 -15.25
C LYS A 107 -16.57 -9.45 -16.46
N VAL A 108 -15.31 -9.80 -16.70
CA VAL A 108 -14.91 -10.70 -17.80
C VAL A 108 -14.62 -12.12 -17.30
N GLY A 109 -14.90 -12.40 -16.02
CA GLY A 109 -14.76 -13.71 -15.41
C GLY A 109 -13.34 -14.04 -14.96
N ILE A 110 -12.49 -13.03 -14.71
CA ILE A 110 -11.23 -13.26 -13.98
C ILE A 110 -11.54 -13.37 -12.50
N THR A 111 -11.09 -14.44 -11.85
CA THR A 111 -11.34 -14.71 -10.43
C THR A 111 -10.15 -14.33 -9.55
N GLY A 112 -10.38 -14.24 -8.23
CA GLY A 112 -9.30 -14.09 -7.25
C GLY A 112 -8.28 -15.23 -7.31
N ASP A 113 -8.73 -16.47 -7.56
CA ASP A 113 -7.85 -17.63 -7.71
C ASP A 113 -6.95 -17.53 -8.95
N GLU A 114 -7.46 -17.00 -10.07
CA GLU A 114 -6.63 -16.75 -11.25
C GLU A 114 -5.56 -15.67 -10.96
N LEU A 115 -5.92 -14.60 -10.25
CA LEU A 115 -4.96 -13.59 -9.81
C LEU A 115 -3.92 -14.18 -8.85
N TYR A 116 -4.35 -15.04 -7.93
CA TYR A 116 -3.49 -15.79 -7.01
C TYR A 116 -2.48 -16.64 -7.79
N GLN A 117 -2.95 -17.41 -8.77
CA GLN A 117 -2.10 -18.27 -9.61
C GLN A 117 -1.07 -17.45 -10.41
N ILE A 118 -1.48 -16.33 -11.02
CA ILE A 118 -0.55 -15.43 -11.72
C ILE A 118 0.49 -14.88 -10.73
N GLY A 119 0.07 -14.39 -9.56
CA GLY A 119 0.99 -13.89 -8.53
C GLY A 119 1.98 -14.96 -8.05
N SER A 120 1.50 -16.19 -7.83
CA SER A 120 2.33 -17.36 -7.50
C SER A 120 3.35 -17.69 -8.57
N PHE A 121 2.94 -17.70 -9.84
CA PHE A 121 3.82 -18.00 -10.98
C PHE A 121 5.03 -17.05 -11.04
N TYR A 122 4.81 -15.78 -10.69
CA TYR A 122 5.87 -14.77 -10.65
C TYR A 122 6.63 -14.72 -9.30
N TYR A 123 6.38 -15.65 -8.38
CA TYR A 123 6.93 -15.61 -7.02
C TYR A 123 6.73 -14.26 -6.36
N MET A 124 5.55 -13.65 -6.55
CA MET A 124 5.28 -12.27 -6.16
C MET A 124 5.56 -12.03 -4.67
N ALA A 125 5.29 -13.01 -3.80
CA ALA A 125 5.61 -12.91 -2.38
C ALA A 125 7.11 -12.63 -2.09
N TYR A 126 8.02 -13.11 -2.94
CA TYR A 126 9.47 -12.95 -2.75
C TYR A 126 10.06 -11.81 -3.60
N THR A 127 9.20 -11.00 -4.20
CA THR A 127 9.61 -9.91 -5.08
C THR A 127 10.28 -8.79 -4.29
N MET A 128 11.49 -8.42 -4.71
CA MET A 128 12.15 -7.20 -4.28
C MET A 128 11.62 -5.98 -5.04
N PHE A 129 11.77 -4.82 -4.43
CA PHE A 129 11.44 -3.53 -5.04
C PHE A 129 12.48 -2.48 -4.65
N ASP A 130 12.60 -1.48 -5.51
CA ASP A 130 13.34 -0.27 -5.22
C ASP A 130 12.41 0.80 -4.68
N ILE A 131 12.92 1.61 -3.76
CA ILE A 131 12.23 2.80 -3.27
C ILE A 131 12.79 3.97 -4.06
N GLU A 132 11.92 4.63 -4.82
CA GLU A 132 12.30 5.75 -5.69
C GLU A 132 12.38 7.06 -4.90
N CYS A 133 11.34 7.36 -4.11
CA CYS A 133 11.25 8.62 -3.37
C CYS A 133 10.28 8.52 -2.19
N LEU A 134 10.38 9.47 -1.27
CA LEU A 134 9.28 9.79 -0.35
C LEU A 134 8.27 10.63 -1.11
N GLY A 135 7.04 10.14 -1.16
CA GLY A 135 5.93 10.80 -1.82
C GLY A 135 4.92 11.37 -0.84
N ARG A 136 4.19 12.39 -1.30
CA ARG A 136 3.08 13.00 -0.57
C ARG A 136 1.93 13.33 -1.52
N THR A 137 0.72 13.14 -1.02
CA THR A 137 -0.50 13.66 -1.66
C THR A 137 -1.25 14.52 -0.66
N ARG A 138 -1.69 15.70 -1.08
CA ARG A 138 -2.44 16.64 -0.23
C ARG A 138 -3.88 16.75 -0.69
N THR A 139 -4.80 16.68 0.26
CA THR A 139 -6.18 17.13 0.11
C THR A 139 -6.37 18.38 0.99
N GLN A 140 -7.57 18.97 0.99
CA GLN A 140 -7.83 20.19 1.78
C GLN A 140 -7.54 20.02 3.28
N ASN A 141 -7.75 18.82 3.82
CA ASN A 141 -7.68 18.57 5.28
C ASN A 141 -6.68 17.48 5.68
N GLN A 142 -6.01 16.83 4.71
CA GLN A 142 -5.18 15.66 4.97
C GLN A 142 -3.98 15.60 4.05
N GLU A 143 -2.90 15.01 4.56
CA GLU A 143 -1.73 14.62 3.80
C GLU A 143 -1.59 13.10 3.88
N ILE A 144 -1.41 12.45 2.74
CA ILE A 144 -1.06 11.03 2.66
C ILE A 144 0.41 10.94 2.35
N TRP A 145 1.15 10.22 3.17
CA TRP A 145 2.58 9.98 3.00
C TRP A 145 2.81 8.54 2.57
N TYR A 146 3.67 8.35 1.59
CA TYR A 146 3.95 7.04 1.01
C TYR A 146 5.37 6.94 0.48
N LEU A 147 5.86 5.73 0.33
CA LEU A 147 7.08 5.44 -0.41
C LEU A 147 6.68 5.06 -1.83
N LYS A 148 7.14 5.83 -2.82
CA LYS A 148 7.03 5.42 -4.22
C LYS A 148 8.03 4.30 -4.45
N VAL A 149 7.54 3.19 -4.98
CA VAL A 149 8.36 1.99 -5.18
C VAL A 149 8.29 1.54 -6.63
N ASN A 150 9.23 0.71 -7.03
CA ASN A 150 9.28 0.13 -8.36
C ASN A 150 9.68 -1.34 -8.28
N SER A 151 8.97 -2.19 -9.01
CA SER A 151 9.32 -3.59 -9.15
C SER A 151 9.04 -4.07 -10.57
N GLY A 152 10.04 -4.70 -11.18
CA GLY A 152 9.89 -5.36 -12.48
C GLY A 152 8.87 -6.50 -12.41
N THR A 153 8.82 -7.25 -11.30
CA THR A 153 7.90 -8.38 -11.16
C THR A 153 6.44 -7.94 -11.07
N TRP A 154 6.12 -6.88 -10.33
CA TRP A 154 4.74 -6.37 -10.30
C TRP A 154 4.27 -5.90 -11.67
N LYS A 155 5.15 -5.22 -12.42
CA LYS A 155 4.88 -4.81 -13.80
C LYS A 155 4.64 -6.02 -14.71
N ALA A 156 5.42 -7.09 -14.57
CA ALA A 156 5.24 -8.33 -15.32
C ALA A 156 3.91 -9.03 -14.97
N VAL A 157 3.55 -9.10 -13.68
CA VAL A 157 2.26 -9.62 -13.20
C VAL A 157 1.10 -8.85 -13.83
N ARG A 158 1.12 -7.51 -13.78
CA ARG A 158 0.06 -6.68 -14.39
C ARG A 158 -0.03 -6.89 -15.90
N LYS A 159 1.09 -7.00 -16.61
CA LYS A 159 1.09 -7.30 -18.06
C LYS A 159 0.48 -8.68 -18.35
N HIS A 160 0.76 -9.69 -17.53
CA HIS A 160 0.12 -11.01 -17.67
C HIS A 160 -1.39 -10.91 -17.44
N ILE A 161 -1.84 -10.22 -16.39
CA ILE A 161 -3.27 -10.01 -16.11
C ILE A 161 -3.96 -9.28 -17.27
N ALA A 162 -3.32 -8.25 -17.84
CA ALA A 162 -3.83 -7.55 -19.01
C ALA A 162 -3.99 -8.49 -20.21
N GLY A 163 -3.03 -9.39 -20.45
CA GLY A 163 -3.13 -10.43 -21.48
C GLY A 163 -4.36 -11.33 -21.29
N VAL A 164 -4.53 -11.87 -20.08
CA VAL A 164 -5.70 -12.71 -19.73
C VAL A 164 -7.01 -11.92 -19.88
N TYR A 165 -7.03 -10.66 -19.48
CA TYR A 165 -8.19 -9.77 -19.64
C TYR A 165 -8.60 -9.62 -21.11
N GLN A 166 -7.63 -9.33 -22.00
CA GLN A 166 -7.90 -9.23 -23.44
C GLN A 166 -8.41 -10.55 -24.05
N GLU A 167 -7.82 -11.68 -23.64
CA GLU A 167 -8.25 -13.00 -24.11
C GLU A 167 -9.69 -13.31 -23.69
N LYS A 168 -10.05 -13.02 -22.44
CA LYS A 168 -11.43 -13.23 -21.94
C LYS A 168 -12.44 -12.28 -22.58
N LEU A 169 -12.06 -11.02 -22.85
CA LEU A 169 -12.90 -10.09 -23.59
C LEU A 169 -13.26 -10.65 -24.97
N LYS A 170 -12.24 -11.07 -25.74
CA LYS A 170 -12.41 -11.66 -27.08
C LYS A 170 -13.29 -12.92 -27.04
N LYS A 171 -13.02 -13.84 -26.10
CA LYS A 171 -13.74 -15.11 -25.99
C LYS A 171 -15.21 -14.93 -25.62
N ASN A 172 -15.52 -13.96 -24.75
CA ASN A 172 -16.88 -13.74 -24.27
C ASN A 172 -17.74 -12.91 -25.25
N GLY A 173 -17.20 -12.51 -26.40
CA GLY A 173 -17.89 -11.65 -27.36
C GLY A 173 -18.35 -10.33 -26.75
N LYS A 174 -17.67 -9.88 -25.69
CA LYS A 174 -18.00 -8.61 -25.04
C LYS A 174 -17.26 -7.51 -25.78
N ASP A 175 -17.99 -6.52 -26.28
CA ASP A 175 -17.47 -5.20 -26.67
C ASP A 175 -17.01 -4.41 -25.42
N GLY A 176 -16.30 -5.08 -24.51
CA GLY A 176 -15.74 -4.42 -23.34
C GLY A 176 -14.69 -3.41 -23.77
N GLN A 177 -14.35 -2.51 -22.86
CA GLN A 177 -13.31 -1.52 -23.11
C GLN A 177 -11.94 -2.22 -22.96
N PRO A 178 -11.22 -2.53 -24.07
CA PRO A 178 -9.93 -3.21 -23.99
C PRO A 178 -8.95 -2.42 -23.13
N ASP A 179 -9.07 -1.10 -23.11
CA ASP A 179 -8.16 -0.22 -22.39
C ASP A 179 -8.58 0.04 -20.93
N ALA A 180 -9.66 -0.57 -20.44
CA ALA A 180 -10.14 -0.34 -19.08
C ALA A 180 -9.18 -0.88 -18.01
N PHE A 181 -8.41 -1.92 -18.31
CA PHE A 181 -7.29 -2.38 -17.47
C PHE A 181 -5.97 -2.12 -18.21
N ASN A 182 -5.35 -0.98 -17.90
CA ASN A 182 -4.04 -0.64 -18.45
C ASN A 182 -2.93 -1.07 -17.46
N PRO A 183 -2.04 -2.00 -17.84
CA PRO A 183 -0.95 -2.42 -16.96
C PRO A 183 0.09 -1.31 -16.72
N ASP A 184 0.18 -0.32 -17.61
CA ASP A 184 1.13 0.79 -17.53
C ASP A 184 0.61 1.96 -16.69
N ASP A 185 -0.71 2.02 -16.42
CA ASP A 185 -1.30 2.96 -15.45
C ASP A 185 -1.15 2.41 -14.03
N PHE A 186 0.10 2.21 -13.62
CA PHE A 186 0.46 1.57 -12.36
C PHE A 186 1.51 2.37 -11.62
N TYR A 187 1.10 2.92 -10.48
CA TYR A 187 1.94 3.72 -9.58
C TYR A 187 2.09 3.02 -8.23
N PRO A 188 2.93 1.98 -8.15
CA PRO A 188 3.10 1.22 -6.93
C PRO A 188 3.71 2.10 -5.84
N HIS A 189 3.07 2.07 -4.68
CA HIS A 189 3.52 2.77 -3.49
C HIS A 189 3.19 1.95 -2.24
N ILE A 190 3.87 2.28 -1.15
CA ILE A 190 3.60 1.75 0.19
C ILE A 190 3.19 2.94 1.06
N THR A 191 1.94 2.94 1.50
CA THR A 191 1.43 4.01 2.37
C THR A 191 2.12 3.93 3.73
N LEU A 192 2.67 5.06 4.19
CA LEU A 192 3.27 5.21 5.52
C LEU A 192 2.22 5.64 6.55
N GLY A 193 1.26 6.45 6.10
CA GLY A 193 0.16 6.92 6.93
C GLY A 193 -0.40 8.23 6.40
N GLN A 194 -1.28 8.83 7.19
CA GLN A 194 -1.95 10.08 6.83
C GLN A 194 -2.10 11.02 8.01
N THR A 195 -2.24 12.32 7.73
CA THR A 195 -2.68 13.30 8.72
C THR A 195 -4.21 13.36 8.78
N GLY A 196 -4.76 13.72 9.94
CA GLY A 196 -6.20 13.77 10.17
C GLY A 196 -6.83 12.43 10.59
N HIS A 197 -8.07 12.50 11.09
CA HIS A 197 -8.75 11.38 11.73
C HIS A 197 -9.62 10.53 10.79
N GLU A 198 -9.96 11.04 9.61
CA GLU A 198 -10.79 10.30 8.67
C GLU A 198 -9.96 9.27 7.93
N CYS A 199 -10.15 7.99 8.23
CA CYS A 199 -9.58 6.90 7.45
C CYS A 199 -9.99 7.06 5.99
N ILE A 200 -9.02 7.25 5.11
CA ILE A 200 -9.28 7.33 3.68
C ILE A 200 -9.74 5.93 3.24
N LYS A 201 -11.04 5.81 2.93
CA LYS A 201 -11.63 4.56 2.42
C LYS A 201 -11.00 4.14 1.08
N ASP A 202 -10.46 5.11 0.36
CA ASP A 202 -9.85 4.96 -0.95
C ASP A 202 -8.37 5.37 -0.89
N VAL A 203 -7.51 4.55 -0.26
CA VAL A 203 -6.03 4.71 -0.32
C VAL A 203 -5.52 4.74 -1.78
N GLU A 204 -6.39 4.38 -2.73
CA GLU A 204 -6.25 4.60 -4.16
C GLU A 204 -6.00 6.07 -4.57
N ILE A 205 -6.33 7.07 -3.75
CA ILE A 205 -6.11 8.49 -4.05
C ILE A 205 -4.61 8.82 -4.24
N ALA A 206 -3.70 8.00 -3.72
CA ALA A 206 -2.26 8.14 -3.96
C ALA A 206 -1.77 7.47 -5.26
N ARG A 207 -2.64 6.85 -6.07
CA ARG A 207 -2.29 6.06 -7.28
C ARG A 207 -2.37 6.85 -8.59
N GLY A 208 -2.05 8.14 -8.58
CA GLY A 208 -2.19 8.99 -9.76
C GLY A 208 -0.90 9.66 -10.22
N PRO A 209 -0.89 10.27 -11.42
CA PRO A 209 0.21 11.12 -11.90
C PRO A 209 0.46 12.33 -10.99
N ASN A 210 -0.48 12.66 -10.10
CA ASN A 210 -0.36 13.71 -9.09
C ASN A 210 0.41 13.25 -7.84
N SER A 211 1.06 12.08 -7.87
CA SER A 211 1.95 11.62 -6.80
C SER A 211 3.25 12.43 -6.81
N GLU A 212 3.38 13.39 -5.89
CA GLU A 212 4.55 14.26 -5.78
C GLU A 212 5.67 13.57 -5.00
N CYS A 213 6.85 13.41 -5.59
CA CYS A 213 8.08 13.09 -4.85
C CYS A 213 8.56 14.33 -4.11
N VAL A 214 8.57 14.27 -2.78
CA VAL A 214 8.95 15.41 -1.91
C VAL A 214 10.35 15.29 -1.34
N ALA A 215 10.94 14.09 -1.36
CA ALA A 215 12.34 13.87 -0.99
C ALA A 215 12.93 12.63 -1.67
N ASP A 216 14.22 12.71 -2.00
CA ASP A 216 15.01 11.53 -2.37
C ASP A 216 15.19 10.62 -1.16
N VAL A 217 15.26 9.31 -1.40
CA VAL A 217 15.48 8.32 -0.35
C VAL A 217 16.95 7.92 -0.30
N LYS A 218 17.53 7.97 0.90
CA LYS A 218 18.84 7.40 1.19
C LYS A 218 18.64 6.13 2.01
N MET A 219 19.13 5.03 1.47
CA MET A 219 19.14 3.77 2.21
C MET A 219 20.19 3.84 3.30
N VAL A 220 19.80 3.46 4.53
CA VAL A 220 20.72 3.35 5.66
C VAL A 220 20.78 1.91 6.15
N GLY A 221 22.00 1.39 6.26
CA GLY A 221 22.25 0.11 6.92
C GLY A 221 21.97 0.26 8.41
N MET A 222 21.12 -0.61 8.97
CA MET A 222 20.96 -0.64 10.43
C MET A 222 22.23 -1.23 11.06
N PRO A 223 22.81 -0.61 12.11
CA PRO A 223 23.78 -1.31 12.94
C PRO A 223 23.12 -2.55 13.54
N PHE A 224 23.82 -3.69 13.46
CA PHE A 224 23.38 -4.97 14.00
C PHE A 224 23.49 -5.01 15.52
#